data_AF-A0A2E6LZV4-F1
#
_entry.id   AF-A0A2E6LZV4-F1
#
_cell.length_a   1.000
_cell.length_b   1.000
_cell.length_c   1.000
_cell.angle_alpha   90.00
_cell.angle_beta   90.00
_cell.angle_gamma   90.00
#
_symmetry.space_group_name_H-M   'P 1'
#
loop_
_entity.id
_entity.type
_entity.pdbx_description
1 polymer ?
#
loop_
_entity_poly.entity_id
_entity_poly.type
_entity_poly.pdbx_seq_one_letter_code
_entity_poly.pdbx_strand_id
1 'polypeptide(L)'
;MKDNNIFKRNNVETHKYTSLYRKHGLNDLKKASLMDRIDSKFVADISVLGCILEACKNDYTILDIQDTSIFKYENTYYDTLNYDLYRMHHNGKLNRYKIRQRHYSDTDQTYFEIKKKTNKKKPIRQE
;
A
#
# COMPACT_ATOMS: atom_id res chain seq x y z
N MET A 1 20.05 0.78 -16.64
CA MET A 1 19.96 -0.02 -15.40
C MET A 1 20.28 0.92 -14.24
N LYS A 2 19.28 1.31 -13.45
CA LYS A 2 19.53 2.04 -12.19
C LYS A 2 19.57 1.01 -11.07
N ASP A 3 20.58 1.10 -10.22
CA ASP A 3 20.85 0.14 -9.16
C ASP A 3 19.66 -0.01 -8.21
N ASN A 4 19.02 -1.18 -8.26
CA ASN A 4 17.95 -1.62 -7.36
C ASN A 4 18.46 -1.96 -5.94
N ASN A 5 19.58 -1.36 -5.53
CA ASN A 5 20.32 -1.75 -4.32
C ASN A 5 19.89 -0.99 -3.05
N ILE A 6 19.00 0.00 -3.19
CA ILE A 6 18.49 0.81 -2.05
C ILE A 6 17.51 0.00 -1.19
N PHE A 7 16.68 -0.86 -1.80
CA PHE A 7 15.68 -1.65 -1.05
C PHE A 7 16.23 -2.94 -0.44
N LYS A 8 17.36 -3.48 -0.94
CA LYS A 8 17.94 -4.73 -0.42
C LYS A 8 18.62 -4.56 0.94
N ARG A 9 19.11 -3.37 1.29
CA ARG A 9 19.83 -3.10 2.55
C ARG A 9 18.92 -2.98 3.78
N ASN A 10 17.61 -2.82 3.62
CA ASN A 10 16.71 -2.38 4.70
C ASN A 10 15.91 -3.50 5.39
N ASN A 11 16.01 -4.76 4.92
CA ASN A 11 15.19 -5.85 5.48
C ASN A 11 15.61 -6.26 6.91
N VAL A 12 16.84 -6.00 7.32
CA VAL A 12 17.34 -6.45 8.64
C VAL A 12 16.84 -5.52 9.77
N GLU A 13 16.66 -4.22 9.52
CA GLU A 13 16.21 -3.27 10.54
C GLU A 13 14.69 -3.31 10.79
N THR A 14 13.89 -3.66 9.77
CA THR A 14 12.42 -3.62 9.90
C THR A 14 11.87 -4.69 10.85
N HIS A 15 12.52 -5.86 10.94
CA HIS A 15 12.10 -6.94 11.86
C HIS A 15 12.28 -6.57 13.33
N LYS A 16 13.20 -5.64 13.65
CA LYS A 16 13.35 -5.11 15.00
C LYS A 16 12.09 -4.36 15.45
N TYR A 17 11.45 -3.62 14.55
CA TYR A 17 10.32 -2.78 14.92
C TYR A 17 9.01 -3.55 15.00
N THR A 18 8.83 -4.63 14.23
CA THR A 18 7.58 -5.40 14.25
C THR A 18 7.32 -6.06 15.61
N SER A 19 8.38 -6.45 16.34
CA SER A 19 8.27 -7.03 17.68
C SER A 19 7.86 -6.02 18.76
N LEU A 20 7.92 -4.72 18.49
CA LEU A 20 7.54 -3.67 19.44
C LEU A 20 6.02 -3.50 19.57
N TYR A 21 5.25 -4.00 18.61
CA TYR A 21 3.81 -3.77 18.52
C TYR A 21 3.02 -4.97 19.03
N ARG A 22 1.86 -4.69 19.62
CA ARG A 22 0.81 -5.71 19.76
C ARG A 22 0.34 -6.12 18.36
N LYS A 23 0.25 -7.44 18.13
CA LYS A 23 -0.22 -8.03 16.87
C LYS A 23 -1.74 -8.17 16.83
N HIS A 24 -2.32 -8.09 15.64
CA HIS A 24 -3.72 -8.43 15.35
C HIS A 24 -3.81 -9.14 14.00
N GLY A 25 -4.81 -10.00 13.84
CA GLY A 25 -5.04 -10.76 12.61
C GLY A 25 -6.17 -10.20 11.76
N LEU A 26 -6.41 -10.82 10.60
CA LEU A 26 -7.48 -10.42 9.68
C LEU A 26 -8.89 -10.49 10.32
N ASN A 27 -9.11 -11.40 11.26
CA ASN A 27 -10.39 -11.51 11.95
C ASN A 27 -10.69 -10.31 12.86
N ASP A 28 -9.66 -9.64 13.39
CA ASP A 28 -9.80 -8.45 14.23
C ASP A 28 -10.21 -7.22 13.40
N LEU A 29 -9.90 -7.22 12.10
CA LEU A 29 -10.24 -6.15 11.16
C LEU A 29 -11.72 -6.15 10.73
N LYS A 30 -12.46 -7.24 10.96
CA LYS A 30 -13.89 -7.34 10.57
C LYS A 30 -14.78 -6.29 11.24
N LYS A 31 -14.32 -5.69 12.34
CA LYS A 31 -15.00 -4.58 13.03
C LYS A 31 -14.79 -3.21 12.36
N ALA A 32 -13.87 -3.08 11.40
CA ALA A 32 -13.51 -1.83 10.73
C ALA A 32 -14.18 -1.69 9.34
N SER A 33 -15.48 -2.00 9.24
CA SER A 33 -16.23 -1.92 7.98
C SER A 33 -16.25 -0.48 7.42
N LEU A 34 -15.92 -0.36 6.12
CA LEU A 34 -16.14 0.79 5.21
C LEU A 34 -16.33 2.17 5.89
N MET A 35 -15.34 2.59 6.70
CA MET A 35 -15.35 3.91 7.30
C MET A 35 -15.00 4.98 6.26
N ASP A 36 -15.61 6.16 6.38
CA ASP A 36 -15.15 7.35 5.67
C ASP A 36 -13.75 7.71 6.20
N ARG A 37 -12.74 7.52 5.35
CA ARG A 37 -11.33 7.70 5.70
C ARG A 37 -10.74 8.93 5.01
N ILE A 38 -9.94 9.67 5.75
CA ILE A 38 -9.08 10.74 5.22
C ILE A 38 -7.66 10.20 5.09
N ASP A 39 -7.07 10.30 3.89
CA ASP A 39 -5.72 9.83 3.59
C ASP A 39 -4.76 11.02 3.39
N SER A 40 -3.83 11.23 4.32
CA SER A 40 -2.70 12.15 4.17
C SER A 40 -1.43 11.37 3.81
N LYS A 41 -0.61 11.90 2.89
CA LYS A 41 0.65 11.26 2.44
C LYS A 41 1.80 12.23 2.61
N PHE A 42 2.92 11.72 3.12
CA PHE A 42 4.13 12.50 3.38
C PHE A 42 5.33 11.83 2.70
N VAL A 43 6.29 12.65 2.28
CA VAL A 43 7.63 12.18 1.88
C VAL A 43 8.55 12.43 3.07
N ALA A 44 9.32 11.42 3.45
CA ALA A 44 10.22 11.49 4.58
C ALA A 44 11.53 10.79 4.23
N ASP A 45 12.62 11.23 4.87
CA ASP A 45 13.90 10.53 4.80
C ASP A 45 13.80 9.16 5.52
N ILE A 46 14.54 8.17 5.04
CA ILE A 46 14.49 6.84 5.65
C ILE A 46 15.00 6.84 7.10
N SER A 47 15.92 7.75 7.45
CA SER A 47 16.47 7.88 8.80
C SER A 47 15.44 8.21 9.86
N VAL A 48 14.33 8.87 9.51
CA VAL A 48 13.27 9.21 10.49
C VAL A 48 12.28 8.07 10.73
N LEU A 49 12.33 6.99 9.93
CA LEU A 49 11.37 5.89 10.02
C LEU A 49 11.36 5.24 11.41
N GLY A 50 12.54 4.98 11.98
CA GLY A 50 12.65 4.37 13.31
C GLY A 50 11.99 5.20 14.40
N CYS A 51 12.19 6.53 14.38
CA CYS A 51 11.57 7.45 15.33
C CYS A 51 10.04 7.46 15.21
N ILE A 52 9.51 7.43 13.98
CA ILE A 52 8.06 7.39 13.73
C ILE A 52 7.47 6.09 14.28
N LEU A 53 8.11 4.95 14.01
CA LEU A 53 7.63 3.65 14.48
C LEU A 53 7.63 3.57 16.02
N GLU A 54 8.71 4.00 16.67
CA GLU A 54 8.78 4.04 18.13
C GLU A 54 7.70 4.93 18.76
N ALA A 55 7.41 6.09 18.16
CA ALA A 55 6.37 6.99 18.64
C ALA A 55 4.96 6.38 18.53
N CYS A 56 4.72 5.52 17.52
CA CYS A 56 3.41 4.91 17.28
C CYS A 56 3.14 3.63 18.09
N LYS A 57 4.13 3.05 18.78
CA LYS A 57 4.02 1.68 19.32
C LYS A 57 2.91 1.45 20.35
N ASN A 58 2.57 2.48 21.13
CA ASN A 58 1.57 2.38 22.20
C ASN A 58 0.15 2.61 21.70
N ASP A 59 -0.02 3.31 20.57
CA ASP A 59 -1.32 3.74 20.06
C ASP A 59 -1.85 2.85 18.93
N TYR A 60 -0.98 2.06 18.31
CA TYR A 60 -1.30 1.24 17.14
C TYR A 60 -0.93 -0.24 17.35
N THR A 61 -1.60 -1.10 16.59
CA THR A 61 -1.28 -2.53 16.47
C THR A 61 -0.74 -2.83 15.07
N ILE A 62 0.06 -3.89 14.94
CA ILE A 62 0.56 -4.34 13.64
C ILE A 62 -0.25 -5.54 13.13
N LEU A 63 -0.53 -5.55 11.83
CA LEU A 63 -1.18 -6.69 11.18
C LEU A 63 -0.18 -7.84 11.06
N ASP A 64 -0.60 -9.01 11.53
CA ASP A 64 0.16 -10.25 11.42
C ASP A 64 -0.72 -11.32 10.78
N ILE A 65 -0.19 -11.96 9.74
CA ILE A 65 -0.85 -13.04 9.01
C ILE A 65 0.16 -14.17 8.92
N GLN A 66 -0.14 -15.31 9.54
CA GLN A 66 0.73 -16.49 9.51
C GLN A 66 2.19 -16.14 9.92
N ASP A 67 2.35 -15.45 11.05
CA ASP A 67 3.63 -15.00 11.62
C ASP A 67 4.42 -14.02 10.74
N THR A 68 3.78 -13.48 9.69
CA THR A 68 4.35 -12.47 8.79
C THR A 68 3.70 -11.12 9.06
N SER A 69 4.53 -10.11 9.38
CA SER A 69 4.09 -8.71 9.56
C SER A 69 4.67 -7.74 8.51
N ILE A 70 5.52 -8.24 7.61
CA ILE A 70 6.12 -7.47 6.52
C ILE A 70 5.69 -8.12 5.22
N PHE A 71 4.82 -7.45 4.47
CA PHE A 71 4.23 -7.97 3.25
C PHE A 71 4.88 -7.34 2.02
N LYS A 72 5.38 -8.18 1.12
CA LYS A 72 5.94 -7.78 -0.17
C LYS A 72 4.87 -7.85 -1.24
N TYR A 73 4.79 -6.79 -2.03
CA TYR A 73 3.93 -6.76 -3.19
C TYR A 73 4.55 -5.95 -4.32
N GLU A 74 4.19 -6.33 -5.53
CA GLU A 74 4.56 -5.64 -6.75
C GLU A 74 3.28 -5.15 -7.44
N ASN A 75 3.31 -3.95 -8.02
CA ASN A 75 2.19 -3.47 -8.83
C ASN A 75 2.65 -3.23 -10.26
N THR A 76 1.95 -3.84 -11.21
CA THR A 76 2.04 -3.53 -12.63
C THR A 76 0.89 -2.63 -13.01
N TYR A 77 1.17 -1.43 -13.51
CA TYR A 77 0.16 -0.51 -14.01
C TYR A 77 0.01 -0.68 -15.51
N TYR A 78 -1.23 -0.88 -15.95
CA TYR A 78 -1.56 -0.96 -17.37
C TYR A 78 -1.95 0.42 -17.88
N ASP A 79 -1.59 0.68 -19.14
CA ASP A 79 -1.93 1.90 -19.86
C ASP A 79 -2.14 1.58 -21.33
N THR A 80 -2.60 2.57 -22.10
CA THR A 80 -2.61 2.50 -23.56
C THR A 80 -1.18 2.67 -24.10
N LEU A 81 -0.96 2.29 -25.36
CA LEU A 81 0.31 2.57 -26.06
C LEU A 81 0.69 4.05 -26.03
N ASN A 82 -0.32 4.92 -25.96
CA ASN A 82 -0.11 6.35 -25.91
C ASN A 82 0.10 6.87 -24.50
N TYR A 83 -0.06 6.12 -23.40
CA TYR A 83 -0.05 6.62 -22.01
C TYR A 83 -1.23 7.51 -21.63
N ASP A 84 -2.43 7.20 -22.11
CA ASP A 84 -3.62 8.00 -21.84
C ASP A 84 -4.01 8.02 -20.36
N LEU A 85 -3.95 6.89 -19.66
CA LEU A 85 -4.32 6.80 -18.25
C LEU A 85 -3.33 7.57 -17.37
N TYR A 86 -2.03 7.48 -17.66
CA TYR A 86 -1.00 8.28 -17.03
C TYR A 86 -1.27 9.78 -17.21
N ARG A 87 -1.48 10.25 -18.46
CA ARG A 87 -1.76 11.68 -18.73
C ARG A 87 -3.03 12.16 -18.03
N MET A 88 -4.10 11.38 -18.06
CA MET A 88 -5.33 11.70 -17.35
C MET A 88 -5.11 11.81 -15.84
N HIS A 89 -4.29 10.93 -15.26
CA HIS A 89 -3.94 10.98 -13.84
C HIS A 89 -3.11 12.22 -13.50
N HIS A 90 -2.05 12.48 -14.26
CA HIS A 90 -1.17 13.63 -14.07
C HIS A 90 -1.93 14.95 -14.20
N ASN A 91 -2.85 15.04 -15.17
CA ASN A 91 -3.67 16.23 -15.40
C ASN A 91 -4.90 16.32 -14.47
N GLY A 92 -5.02 15.48 -13.45
CA GLY A 92 -6.09 15.55 -12.45
C GLY A 92 -7.50 15.25 -12.98
N LYS A 93 -7.66 14.62 -14.15
CA LYS A 93 -8.98 14.38 -14.77
C LYS A 93 -9.87 13.54 -13.86
N LEU A 94 -11.04 14.05 -13.48
CA LEU A 94 -11.91 13.42 -12.47
C LEU A 94 -12.46 12.06 -12.90
N ASN A 95 -12.91 11.94 -14.15
CA ASN A 95 -13.36 10.68 -14.75
C ASN A 95 -12.17 9.96 -15.40
N ARG A 96 -11.70 8.88 -14.79
CA ARG A 96 -10.55 8.10 -15.29
C ARG A 96 -10.52 6.69 -14.72
N TYR A 97 -9.79 5.81 -15.37
CA TYR A 97 -9.49 4.48 -14.86
C TYR A 97 -8.06 4.43 -14.31
N LYS A 98 -7.87 3.58 -13.29
CA LYS A 98 -6.56 3.13 -12.84
C LYS A 98 -6.61 1.60 -12.80
N ILE A 99 -5.89 0.98 -13.73
CA ILE A 99 -5.85 -0.47 -13.91
C ILE A 99 -4.51 -0.96 -13.36
N ARG A 100 -4.54 -1.94 -12.46
CA ARG A 100 -3.33 -2.52 -11.91
C ARG A 100 -3.46 -4.00 -11.69
N GLN A 101 -2.38 -4.73 -11.90
CA GLN A 101 -2.18 -6.05 -11.31
C GLN A 101 -1.34 -5.87 -10.06
N ARG A 102 -1.75 -6.50 -8.95
CA ARG A 102 -0.96 -6.59 -7.72
C ARG A 102 -0.61 -8.03 -7.46
N HIS A 103 0.69 -8.30 -7.39
CA HIS A 103 1.24 -9.61 -7.07
C HIS A 103 1.80 -9.58 -5.64
N TYR A 104 1.34 -10.49 -4.79
CA TYR A 104 1.80 -10.68 -3.42
C TYR A 104 2.83 -11.80 -3.41
N SER A 105 4.11 -11.43 -3.40
CA SER A 105 5.22 -12.40 -3.56
C SER A 105 5.32 -13.41 -2.43
N ASP A 106 4.84 -13.06 -1.23
CA ASP A 106 4.88 -13.97 -0.07
C ASP A 106 3.83 -15.09 -0.17
N THR A 107 2.74 -14.88 -0.90
CA THR A 107 1.64 -15.87 -1.05
C THR A 107 1.47 -16.37 -2.49
N ASP A 108 2.29 -15.87 -3.42
CA ASP A 108 2.18 -16.09 -4.88
C ASP A 108 0.78 -15.74 -5.46
N GLN A 109 0.02 -14.90 -4.75
CA GLN A 109 -1.33 -14.52 -5.16
C GLN A 109 -1.31 -13.26 -6.02
N THR A 110 -2.13 -13.25 -7.07
CA THR A 110 -2.22 -12.13 -8.00
C THR A 110 -3.66 -11.66 -8.13
N TYR A 111 -3.86 -10.35 -8.03
CA TYR A 111 -5.16 -9.71 -8.16
C TYR A 111 -5.13 -8.66 -9.25
N PHE A 112 -6.10 -8.70 -10.15
CA PHE A 112 -6.32 -7.68 -11.16
C PHE A 112 -7.38 -6.71 -10.63
N GLU A 113 -7.02 -5.42 -10.52
CA GLU A 113 -7.89 -4.40 -9.94
C GLU A 113 -8.18 -3.28 -10.94
N ILE A 114 -9.45 -2.93 -11.09
CA ILE A 114 -9.91 -1.78 -11.88
C ILE A 114 -10.54 -0.74 -10.95
N LYS A 115 -9.91 0.44 -10.86
CA LYS A 115 -10.45 1.57 -10.09
C LYS A 115 -11.03 2.60 -11.02
N LYS A 116 -12.35 2.76 -11.00
CA LYS A 116 -13.06 3.82 -11.72
C LYS A 116 -13.17 5.06 -10.84
N LYS A 117 -12.47 6.12 -11.22
CA LYS A 117 -12.66 7.46 -10.64
C LYS A 117 -13.79 8.14 -11.39
N THR A 118 -14.72 8.72 -10.63
CA THR A 118 -15.81 9.53 -11.18
C THR A 118 -15.80 10.90 -10.53
N ASN A 119 -16.39 11.89 -11.20
CA ASN A 119 -16.65 13.22 -10.64
C ASN A 119 -17.77 13.21 -9.58
N LYS A 120 -18.52 12.11 -9.45
CA LYS A 120 -19.45 11.88 -8.35
C LYS A 120 -18.65 11.38 -7.15
N LYS A 121 -18.93 11.88 -5.94
CA LYS A 121 -18.11 11.73 -4.71
C LYS A 121 -17.77 10.29 -4.29
N LYS A 122 -18.29 9.24 -4.95
CA LYS A 122 -18.00 7.83 -4.64
C LYS A 122 -17.31 7.12 -5.82
N PRO A 123 -16.02 6.78 -5.71
CA PRO A 123 -15.35 5.91 -6.67
C PRO A 123 -15.90 4.48 -6.57
N ILE A 124 -16.22 3.86 -7.71
CA ILE A 124 -16.67 2.46 -7.78
C ILE A 124 -15.42 1.58 -7.97
N ARG A 125 -15.28 0.53 -7.15
CA ARG A 125 -14.28 -0.53 -7.32
C ARG A 125 -14.97 -1.75 -7.90
N GLN A 126 -14.37 -2.36 -8.92
CA GLN A 126 -14.77 -3.68 -9.42
C GLN A 126 -13.60 -4.62 -9.15
N GLU A 127 -13.92 -5.77 -8.53
CA GLU A 127 -13.03 -6.91 -8.31
C GLU A 127 -13.23 -7.93 -9.43
#